data_AF-A0AAJ1RJR6-F1
#
_entry.id   AF-A0AAJ1RJR6-F1
#
_cell.length_a   1.000
_cell.length_b   1.000
_cell.length_c   1.000
_cell.angle_alpha   90.00
_cell.angle_beta   90.00
_cell.angle_gamma   90.00
#
_symmetry.space_group_name_H-M   'P 1'
#
loop_
_entity.id
_entity.type
_entity.pdbx_description
1 polymer ?
#
loop_
_entity_poly.entity_id
_entity_poly.type
_entity_poly.pdbx_seq_one_letter_code
_entity_poly.pdbx_strand_id
1 'polypeptide(L)'
;MKIAHVCFIGLLMAPPLWAQTDAPISAIDWLSQPGLAPLSEEPLVVGDPTRGAELAEIDVIELDAPVEKTYGLIPSKISGIPENFWTDLDPRMLRQILKSVPLSGLPAADDLLLRALLAETLGDETVLNTRVQALIERGAVQAAYSLLGQAQIQSQEGFALFAETALLTGNVERMCRQLNLSRHQSDNEALKVYCQARVGSWNTAELNFFTLNTLGAFPPTLSSLLAVDLDPELADSLGLPNVEPNQLTALEFQLRAGAGQPVPTQGLPLKFVPSDLSPSSGWKTQIEAAERLGAVGSLPAAQLLERYKSGQPSASGGVWDRVNAVQNLDLTLADPIIDPSDELLAFWTLMRARGLVAPLAHAWSPMLMKFDASGAGDDILFQMQVLSRSNAFNFEPTMARLRRINPHILSENFDRLMAEFNQEIPASLPFHSANMLRATGLITDGLEGNELALIEAVALFRAMGLTPLAQQLALEFMILADMR
;
A
#
# COMPACT_ATOMS: atom_id res chain seq x y z
N MET A 1 18.40 17.93 76.68
CA MET A 1 17.35 16.95 77.03
C MET A 1 16.01 17.62 76.74
N LYS A 2 15.12 17.16 75.86
CA LYS A 2 14.98 15.86 75.19
C LYS A 2 14.74 16.09 73.69
N ILE A 3 15.48 15.34 72.88
CA ILE A 3 15.39 15.29 71.43
C ILE A 3 14.23 14.34 71.10
N ALA A 4 13.16 14.85 70.51
CA ALA A 4 12.08 14.02 69.96
C ALA A 4 12.42 13.71 68.49
N HIS A 5 12.92 12.50 68.25
CA HIS A 5 13.13 11.96 66.91
C HIS A 5 11.77 11.63 66.30
N VAL A 6 11.32 12.43 65.33
CA VAL A 6 10.23 12.04 64.44
C VAL A 6 10.87 11.30 63.26
N CYS A 7 10.80 9.97 63.30
CA CYS A 7 11.15 9.10 62.17
C CYS A 7 10.12 9.30 61.05
N PHE A 8 10.51 10.01 59.98
CA PHE A 8 9.75 10.03 58.74
C PHE A 8 10.15 8.80 57.93
N ILE A 9 9.30 7.77 57.92
CA ILE A 9 9.45 6.60 57.04
C ILE A 9 9.06 7.06 55.64
N GLY A 10 10.05 7.42 54.83
CA GLY A 10 9.88 7.64 53.40
C GLY A 10 9.69 6.31 52.69
N LEU A 11 8.45 5.95 52.38
CA LEU A 11 8.14 4.83 51.50
C LEU A 11 8.55 5.22 50.07
N LEU A 12 9.76 4.84 49.65
CA LEU A 12 10.20 4.90 48.26
C LEU A 12 9.38 3.90 47.44
N MET A 13 8.26 4.36 46.88
CA MET A 13 7.57 3.69 45.77
C MET A 13 8.47 3.82 44.53
N ALA A 14 9.33 2.83 44.30
CA ALA A 14 9.97 2.67 43.00
C ALA A 14 8.86 2.32 41.98
N PRO A 15 8.74 3.03 40.84
CA PRO A 15 7.86 2.57 39.79
C PRO A 15 8.37 1.21 39.29
N PRO A 16 7.48 0.29 38.86
CA PRO A 16 7.92 -0.96 38.27
C PRO A 16 8.75 -0.64 37.02
N LEU A 17 10.00 -1.07 37.02
CA LEU A 17 10.81 -1.24 35.82
C LEU A 17 10.04 -2.18 34.90
N TRP A 18 9.34 -1.62 33.92
CA TRP A 18 8.86 -2.41 32.79
C TRP A 18 10.08 -2.99 32.10
N ALA A 19 10.14 -4.32 32.08
CA ALA A 19 11.09 -5.06 31.28
C ALA A 19 10.95 -4.58 29.83
N GLN A 20 11.95 -3.84 29.35
CA GLN A 20 12.14 -3.62 27.92
C GLN A 20 12.35 -5.01 27.33
N THR A 21 11.33 -5.49 26.63
CA THR A 21 11.49 -6.60 25.71
C THR A 21 12.35 -6.05 24.58
N ASP A 22 13.65 -6.39 24.61
CA ASP A 22 14.56 -6.30 23.47
C ASP A 22 14.09 -7.31 22.40
N ALA A 23 12.89 -7.10 21.86
CA ALA A 23 12.57 -7.58 20.53
C ALA A 23 13.45 -6.77 19.58
N PRO A 24 14.20 -7.41 18.66
CA PRO A 24 14.99 -6.67 17.70
C PRO A 24 14.05 -5.71 16.98
N ILE A 25 14.42 -4.42 16.94
CA ILE A 25 13.74 -3.41 16.15
C ILE A 25 13.75 -3.94 14.71
N SER A 26 12.63 -4.51 14.26
CA SER A 26 12.45 -5.00 12.90
C SER A 26 12.73 -3.84 11.97
N ALA A 27 13.91 -3.83 11.34
CA ALA A 27 14.44 -2.70 10.59
C ALA A 27 13.63 -2.32 9.33
N ILE A 28 12.48 -2.95 9.10
CA ILE A 28 11.64 -2.75 7.92
C ILE A 28 10.17 -2.95 8.28
N ASP A 29 9.48 -1.84 8.57
CA ASP A 29 8.05 -1.78 8.90
C ASP A 29 7.14 -2.22 7.72
N TRP A 30 7.67 -2.25 6.48
CA TRP A 30 6.98 -2.75 5.29
C TRP A 30 7.16 -4.26 5.05
N LEU A 31 8.11 -4.94 5.71
CA LEU A 31 8.20 -6.41 5.68
C LEU A 31 7.09 -7.06 6.53
N SER A 32 6.42 -6.27 7.37
CA SER A 32 5.18 -6.62 8.05
C SER A 32 3.96 -6.58 7.13
N GLN A 33 4.12 -6.33 5.82
CA GLN A 33 3.04 -6.40 4.84
C GLN A 33 2.40 -7.79 4.87
N PRO A 34 1.13 -7.90 5.29
CA PRO A 34 0.33 -9.04 4.92
C PRO A 34 0.22 -8.95 3.40
N GLY A 35 0.79 -9.92 2.70
CA GLY A 35 0.89 -9.97 1.24
C GLY A 35 2.01 -10.89 0.78
N LEU A 36 2.77 -11.43 1.72
CA LEU A 36 3.94 -12.29 1.51
C LEU A 36 3.68 -13.78 1.84
N ALA A 37 2.40 -14.17 2.05
CA ALA A 37 2.07 -15.58 2.17
C ALA A 37 2.31 -16.28 0.82
N PRO A 38 3.13 -17.34 0.76
CA PRO A 38 3.35 -18.10 -0.46
C PRO A 38 2.01 -18.68 -0.98
N LEU A 39 1.85 -18.78 -2.30
CA LEU A 39 0.64 -19.29 -2.96
C LEU A 39 0.36 -20.79 -2.65
N SER A 40 1.28 -21.46 -1.97
CA SER A 40 1.12 -22.75 -1.31
C SER A 40 2.24 -22.92 -0.30
N GLU A 41 1.89 -23.20 0.95
CA GLU A 41 2.82 -23.80 1.91
C GLU A 41 2.41 -25.28 2.04
N GLU A 42 3.02 -26.15 1.24
CA GLU A 42 3.34 -27.46 1.81
C GLU A 42 4.51 -27.20 2.76
N PRO A 43 4.39 -27.52 4.06
CA PRO A 43 5.47 -27.31 4.99
C PRO A 43 6.62 -28.23 4.59
N LEU A 44 7.63 -27.66 3.93
CA LEU A 44 8.92 -28.32 3.79
C LEU A 44 9.52 -28.43 5.19
N VAL A 45 9.33 -29.60 5.81
CA VAL A 45 10.15 -30.03 6.93
C VAL A 45 11.57 -30.17 6.38
N VAL A 46 12.33 -29.08 6.42
CA VAL A 46 13.77 -29.10 6.20
C VAL A 46 14.36 -29.80 7.41
N GLY A 47 14.55 -31.12 7.31
CA GLY A 47 15.41 -31.83 8.24
C GLY A 47 16.82 -31.27 8.15
N ASP A 48 17.55 -31.27 9.26
CA ASP A 48 18.96 -30.86 9.30
C ASP A 48 19.74 -31.54 8.15
N PRO A 49 20.48 -30.79 7.32
CA PRO A 49 21.20 -31.36 6.21
C PRO A 49 22.28 -32.30 6.74
N THR A 50 22.17 -33.58 6.40
CA THR A 50 23.15 -34.61 6.77
C THR A 50 24.45 -34.53 5.95
N ARG A 51 24.56 -33.57 5.04
CA ARG A 51 25.76 -33.26 4.25
C ARG A 51 26.07 -31.76 4.31
N GLY A 52 27.35 -31.44 4.50
CA GLY A 52 27.85 -30.06 4.55
C GLY A 52 27.48 -29.27 3.29
N ALA A 53 27.41 -27.94 3.45
CA ALA A 53 26.99 -27.00 2.42
C ALA A 53 27.62 -27.32 1.05
N GLU A 54 26.78 -27.73 0.09
CA GLU A 54 27.17 -27.72 -1.32
C GLU A 54 27.33 -26.25 -1.74
N LEU A 55 28.56 -25.88 -2.07
CA LEU A 55 28.84 -24.60 -2.71
C LEU A 55 28.11 -24.59 -4.04
N ALA A 56 27.17 -23.67 -4.22
CA ALA A 56 26.56 -23.42 -5.53
C ALA A 56 27.68 -23.17 -6.56
N GLU A 57 27.55 -23.74 -7.75
CA GLU A 57 28.45 -23.46 -8.86
C GLU A 57 28.52 -21.95 -9.08
N ILE A 58 29.75 -21.43 -9.12
CA ILE A 58 30.00 -20.02 -9.39
C ILE A 58 29.73 -19.82 -10.87
N ASP A 59 28.59 -19.23 -11.21
CA ASP A 59 28.30 -18.79 -12.57
C ASP A 59 29.22 -17.63 -12.95
N VAL A 60 30.08 -17.87 -13.95
CA VAL A 60 30.94 -16.85 -14.55
C VAL A 60 30.19 -16.22 -15.73
N ILE A 61 29.75 -14.98 -15.55
CA ILE A 61 29.11 -14.21 -16.62
C ILE A 61 30.22 -13.54 -17.44
N GLU A 62 30.20 -13.70 -18.76
CA GLU A 62 31.07 -12.94 -19.67
C GLU A 62 30.76 -11.44 -19.57
N LEU A 63 31.81 -10.61 -19.45
CA LEU A 63 31.71 -9.16 -19.18
C LEU A 63 30.98 -8.35 -20.28
N ASP A 64 30.73 -8.95 -21.45
CA ASP A 64 30.18 -8.31 -22.65
C ASP A 64 28.69 -8.62 -22.92
N ALA A 65 28.02 -9.42 -22.07
CA ALA A 65 26.55 -9.51 -22.11
C ALA A 65 25.95 -8.27 -21.43
N PRO A 66 24.94 -7.58 -22.02
CA PRO A 66 24.22 -6.54 -21.29
C PRO A 66 23.62 -7.19 -20.04
N VAL A 67 24.17 -6.86 -18.86
CA VAL A 67 23.65 -7.33 -17.59
C VAL A 67 22.25 -6.73 -17.46
N GLU A 68 21.23 -7.55 -17.69
CA GLU A 68 19.86 -7.19 -17.36
C GLU A 68 19.82 -6.96 -15.85
N LYS A 69 19.62 -5.69 -15.47
CA LYS A 69 19.57 -5.31 -14.07
C LYS A 69 18.32 -5.90 -13.45
N THR A 70 18.44 -6.41 -12.23
CA THR A 70 17.30 -6.79 -11.40
C THR A 70 16.93 -5.65 -10.47
N TYR A 71 15.62 -5.42 -10.34
CA TYR A 71 15.09 -4.43 -9.41
C TYR A 71 13.88 -5.00 -8.67
N GLY A 72 13.87 -4.87 -7.34
CA GLY A 72 12.71 -5.19 -6.52
C GLY A 72 13.03 -5.13 -5.03
N LEU A 73 11.98 -5.13 -4.22
CA LEU A 73 12.06 -5.21 -2.77
C LEU A 73 11.76 -6.63 -2.27
N ILE A 74 11.04 -7.44 -3.06
CA ILE A 74 10.59 -8.78 -2.67
C ILE A 74 11.23 -9.81 -3.60
N PRO A 75 12.13 -10.69 -3.10
CA PRO A 75 12.73 -11.75 -3.92
C PRO A 75 11.70 -12.62 -4.64
N SER A 76 12.02 -13.10 -5.85
CA SER A 76 11.14 -13.93 -6.70
C SER A 76 10.60 -15.16 -5.97
N LYS A 77 11.44 -15.83 -5.16
CA LYS A 77 11.05 -16.99 -4.33
C LYS A 77 9.95 -16.68 -3.30
N ILE A 78 9.90 -15.45 -2.79
CA ILE A 78 8.90 -15.04 -1.77
C ILE A 78 7.65 -14.49 -2.45
N SER A 79 7.83 -13.70 -3.53
CA SER A 79 6.70 -13.10 -4.23
C SER A 79 5.92 -14.11 -5.08
N GLY A 80 6.58 -15.17 -5.56
CA GLY A 80 6.03 -16.07 -6.57
C GLY A 80 5.90 -15.41 -7.95
N ILE A 81 6.50 -14.23 -8.14
CA ILE A 81 6.53 -13.50 -9.42
C ILE A 81 7.81 -13.92 -10.17
N PRO A 82 7.71 -14.46 -11.40
CA PRO A 82 8.87 -14.84 -12.21
C PRO A 82 9.80 -13.65 -12.48
N GLU A 83 11.11 -13.89 -12.56
CA GLU A 83 12.08 -12.81 -12.82
C GLU A 83 11.84 -12.10 -14.16
N ASN A 84 11.39 -12.83 -15.17
CA ASN A 84 11.07 -12.31 -16.50
C ASN A 84 9.64 -11.74 -16.61
N PHE A 85 8.92 -11.52 -15.50
CA PHE A 85 7.50 -11.17 -15.50
C PHE A 85 7.15 -9.92 -16.33
N TRP A 86 8.02 -8.89 -16.34
CA TRP A 86 7.78 -7.62 -17.05
C TRP A 86 8.41 -7.57 -18.46
N THR A 87 8.92 -8.68 -18.98
CA THR A 87 9.70 -8.71 -20.23
C THR A 87 8.84 -8.89 -21.50
N ASP A 88 7.54 -9.16 -21.35
CA ASP A 88 6.62 -9.49 -22.44
C ASP A 88 5.93 -8.28 -23.09
N LEU A 89 6.08 -7.09 -22.51
CA LEU A 89 5.48 -5.85 -23.00
C LEU A 89 6.55 -4.79 -23.33
N ASP A 90 6.32 -4.03 -24.40
CA ASP A 90 7.08 -2.80 -24.65
C ASP A 90 6.90 -1.82 -23.47
N PRO A 91 7.97 -1.17 -22.97
CA PRO A 91 7.87 -0.29 -21.80
C PRO A 91 6.86 0.86 -21.94
N ARG A 92 6.62 1.39 -23.16
CA ARG A 92 5.63 2.45 -23.37
C ARG A 92 4.21 1.90 -23.29
N MET A 93 3.99 0.70 -23.84
CA MET A 93 2.71 0.00 -23.72
C MET A 93 2.42 -0.37 -22.26
N LEU A 94 3.41 -0.92 -21.55
CA LEU A 94 3.29 -1.24 -20.12
C LEU A 94 2.88 0.01 -19.31
N ARG A 95 3.49 1.16 -19.60
CA ARG A 95 3.17 2.43 -18.95
C ARG A 95 1.73 2.89 -19.22
N GLN A 96 1.23 2.71 -20.44
CA GLN A 96 -0.15 3.03 -20.77
C GLN A 96 -1.13 2.11 -20.04
N ILE A 97 -0.86 0.79 -20.03
CA ILE A 97 -1.71 -0.20 -19.36
C ILE A 97 -1.76 0.07 -17.86
N LEU A 98 -0.62 0.24 -17.18
CA LEU A 98 -0.60 0.48 -15.73
C LEU A 98 -1.26 1.80 -15.32
N LYS A 99 -1.31 2.79 -16.21
CA LYS A 99 -2.07 4.04 -16.01
C LYS A 99 -3.57 3.86 -16.20
N SER A 100 -3.99 2.93 -17.05
CA SER A 100 -5.41 2.67 -17.33
C SER A 100 -6.01 1.62 -16.42
N VAL A 101 -5.22 0.72 -15.83
CA VAL A 101 -5.70 -0.33 -14.92
C VAL A 101 -6.15 0.34 -13.61
N PRO A 102 -7.48 0.42 -13.35
CA PRO A 102 -7.96 0.97 -12.10
C PRO A 102 -7.67 -0.01 -10.96
N LEU A 103 -7.92 0.43 -9.72
CA LEU A 103 -7.96 -0.49 -8.59
C LEU A 103 -9.12 -1.46 -8.81
N SER A 104 -8.82 -2.76 -8.83
CA SER A 104 -9.80 -3.78 -9.18
C SER A 104 -10.99 -3.72 -8.23
N GLY A 105 -10.74 -3.54 -6.93
CA GLY A 105 -11.76 -3.64 -5.89
C GLY A 105 -11.88 -5.00 -5.25
N LEU A 106 -11.17 -5.99 -5.79
CA LEU A 106 -11.00 -7.28 -5.17
C LEU A 106 -9.60 -7.30 -4.52
N PRO A 107 -9.52 -7.41 -3.19
CA PRO A 107 -8.26 -7.42 -2.46
C PRO A 107 -7.22 -8.38 -3.03
N ALA A 108 -7.62 -9.57 -3.47
CA ALA A 108 -6.67 -10.55 -3.99
C ALA A 108 -6.02 -10.12 -5.32
N ALA A 109 -6.74 -9.39 -6.19
CA ALA A 109 -6.20 -8.87 -7.43
C ALA A 109 -5.32 -7.63 -7.19
N ASP A 110 -5.74 -6.74 -6.29
CA ASP A 110 -4.97 -5.56 -5.90
C ASP A 110 -3.66 -5.97 -5.18
N ASP A 111 -3.71 -6.97 -4.30
CA ASP A 111 -2.55 -7.55 -3.63
C ASP A 111 -1.58 -8.19 -4.63
N LEU A 112 -2.08 -8.93 -5.64
CA LEU A 112 -1.23 -9.51 -6.68
C LEU A 112 -0.51 -8.43 -7.49
N LEU A 113 -1.22 -7.36 -7.87
CA LEU A 113 -0.61 -6.27 -8.63
C LEU A 113 0.45 -5.55 -7.81
N LEU A 114 0.14 -5.20 -6.55
CA LEU A 114 1.10 -4.56 -5.66
C LEU A 114 2.34 -5.45 -5.45
N ARG A 115 2.13 -6.76 -5.27
CA ARG A 115 3.22 -7.74 -5.16
C ARG A 115 4.08 -7.77 -6.42
N ALA A 116 3.47 -7.80 -7.61
CA ALA A 116 4.19 -7.77 -8.89
C ALA A 116 5.01 -6.48 -9.07
N LEU A 117 4.45 -5.33 -8.68
CA LEU A 117 5.13 -4.03 -8.74
C LEU A 117 6.36 -3.99 -7.83
N LEU A 118 6.35 -4.70 -6.70
CA LEU A 118 7.43 -4.73 -5.71
C LEU A 118 8.40 -5.91 -5.88
N ALA A 119 8.05 -6.91 -6.69
CA ALA A 119 8.87 -8.10 -6.89
C ALA A 119 10.20 -7.81 -7.60
N GLU A 120 11.23 -8.56 -7.21
CA GLU A 120 12.52 -8.59 -7.90
C GLU A 120 12.36 -9.23 -9.27
N THR A 121 12.61 -8.44 -10.31
CA THR A 121 12.42 -8.81 -11.72
C THR A 121 13.47 -8.14 -12.60
N LEU A 122 13.72 -8.75 -13.74
CA LEU A 122 14.55 -8.23 -14.82
C LEU A 122 13.84 -7.05 -15.49
N GLY A 123 14.62 -6.02 -15.84
CA GLY A 123 14.12 -4.90 -16.61
C GLY A 123 15.10 -3.73 -16.64
N ASP A 124 14.97 -2.89 -17.66
CA ASP A 124 15.71 -1.64 -17.72
C ASP A 124 15.14 -0.60 -16.73
N GLU A 125 15.80 0.56 -16.65
CA GLU A 125 15.34 1.66 -15.80
C GLU A 125 13.94 2.17 -16.22
N THR A 126 13.55 2.01 -17.49
CA THR A 126 12.23 2.40 -17.99
C THR A 126 11.10 1.56 -17.39
N VAL A 127 11.30 0.24 -17.30
CA VAL A 127 10.36 -0.68 -16.65
C VAL A 127 10.29 -0.40 -15.15
N LEU A 128 11.43 -0.18 -14.49
CA LEU A 128 11.48 0.23 -13.09
C LEU A 128 10.68 1.52 -12.84
N ASN A 129 10.95 2.57 -13.61
CA ASN A 129 10.26 3.86 -13.50
C ASN A 129 8.75 3.72 -13.68
N THR A 130 8.33 2.86 -14.60
CA THR A 130 6.92 2.57 -14.87
C THR A 130 6.24 1.88 -13.69
N ARG A 131 6.91 0.91 -13.06
CA ARG A 131 6.42 0.25 -11.83
C ARG A 131 6.33 1.24 -10.66
N VAL A 132 7.35 2.07 -10.49
CA VAL A 132 7.42 3.11 -9.46
C VAL A 132 6.29 4.13 -9.63
N GLN A 133 6.02 4.60 -10.85
CA GLN A 133 4.90 5.48 -11.12
C GLN A 133 3.56 4.83 -10.72
N ALA A 134 3.36 3.55 -11.04
CA ALA A 134 2.17 2.82 -10.66
C ALA A 134 2.00 2.69 -9.13
N LEU A 135 3.10 2.57 -8.37
CA LEU A 135 3.10 2.57 -6.90
C LEU A 135 2.74 3.95 -6.33
N ILE A 136 3.30 5.02 -6.90
CA ILE A 136 3.02 6.41 -6.48
C ILE A 136 1.53 6.72 -6.63
N GLU A 137 0.95 6.43 -7.79
CA GLU A 137 -0.48 6.71 -8.06
C GLU A 137 -1.42 5.92 -7.13
N ARG A 138 -0.98 4.78 -6.61
CA ARG A 138 -1.72 3.97 -5.62
C ARG A 138 -1.53 4.45 -4.18
N GLY A 139 -0.66 5.44 -3.93
CA GLY A 139 -0.33 5.91 -2.58
C GLY A 139 0.73 5.07 -1.87
N ALA A 140 1.32 4.07 -2.52
CA ALA A 140 2.42 3.25 -2.01
C ALA A 140 3.79 3.98 -2.12
N VAL A 141 3.82 5.26 -1.74
CA VAL A 141 4.94 6.18 -1.99
C VAL A 141 6.20 5.78 -1.22
N GLN A 142 6.06 5.27 0.00
CA GLN A 142 7.21 4.79 0.79
C GLN A 142 7.87 3.56 0.15
N ALA A 143 7.06 2.66 -0.42
CA ALA A 143 7.57 1.49 -1.14
C ALA A 143 8.26 1.92 -2.45
N ALA A 144 7.67 2.87 -3.18
CA ALA A 144 8.26 3.46 -4.37
C ALA A 144 9.63 4.13 -4.08
N TYR A 145 9.72 4.93 -3.00
CA TYR A 145 10.98 5.53 -2.54
C TYR A 145 12.03 4.46 -2.23
N SER A 146 11.64 3.40 -1.51
CA SER A 146 12.55 2.32 -1.12
C SER A 146 13.07 1.56 -2.34
N LEU A 147 12.22 1.28 -3.32
CA LEU A 147 12.56 0.62 -4.57
C LEU A 147 13.58 1.44 -5.39
N LEU A 148 13.33 2.75 -5.52
CA LEU A 148 14.27 3.67 -6.16
C LEU A 148 15.58 3.83 -5.38
N GLY A 149 15.54 3.76 -4.05
CA GLY A 149 16.70 3.90 -3.19
C GLY A 149 17.72 2.77 -3.28
N GLN A 150 17.32 1.60 -3.80
CA GLN A 150 18.21 0.47 -4.12
C GLN A 150 18.76 0.54 -5.54
N ALA A 151 18.07 1.26 -6.43
CA ALA A 151 18.48 1.43 -7.81
C ALA A 151 19.58 2.49 -7.95
N GLN A 152 20.54 2.25 -8.84
CA GLN A 152 21.44 3.30 -9.31
C GLN A 152 20.70 4.16 -10.34
N ILE A 153 20.02 5.21 -9.87
CA ILE A 153 19.26 6.14 -10.72
C ILE A 153 20.22 7.02 -11.51
N GLN A 154 20.13 6.98 -12.83
CA GLN A 154 20.98 7.76 -13.73
C GLN A 154 20.17 8.66 -14.66
N SER A 155 18.93 8.29 -14.98
CA SER A 155 18.07 9.08 -15.86
C SER A 155 17.41 10.25 -15.14
N GLN A 156 17.06 11.29 -15.90
CA GLN A 156 16.25 12.41 -15.38
C GLN A 156 14.85 11.96 -14.97
N GLU A 157 14.24 11.01 -15.70
CA GLU A 157 12.92 10.45 -15.36
C GLU A 157 12.95 9.71 -14.02
N GLY A 158 13.95 8.84 -13.82
CA GLY A 158 14.14 8.14 -12.56
C GLY A 158 14.42 9.10 -11.40
N PHE A 159 15.22 10.14 -11.64
CA PHE A 159 15.47 11.15 -10.62
C PHE A 159 14.22 11.97 -10.28
N ALA A 160 13.36 12.29 -11.27
CA ALA A 160 12.10 12.99 -11.02
C ALA A 160 11.16 12.18 -10.11
N LEU A 161 11.06 10.86 -10.33
CA LEU A 161 10.28 9.96 -9.46
C LEU A 161 10.91 9.85 -8.06
N PHE A 162 12.25 9.81 -7.97
CA PHE A 162 12.95 9.82 -6.69
C PHE A 162 12.72 11.11 -5.92
N ALA A 163 12.75 12.25 -6.61
CA ALA A 163 12.46 13.53 -5.99
C ALA A 163 11.00 13.62 -5.52
N GLU A 164 10.04 13.20 -6.33
CA GLU A 164 8.62 13.17 -5.96
C GLU A 164 8.38 12.31 -4.71
N THR A 165 8.88 11.07 -4.72
CA THR A 165 8.73 10.16 -3.57
C THR A 165 9.47 10.66 -2.34
N ALA A 166 10.67 11.23 -2.48
CA ALA A 166 11.43 11.79 -1.36
C ALA A 166 10.74 13.00 -0.73
N LEU A 167 10.19 13.90 -1.54
CA LEU A 167 9.41 15.06 -1.07
C LEU A 167 8.16 14.61 -0.31
N LEU A 168 7.43 13.62 -0.81
CA LEU A 168 6.19 13.13 -0.19
C LEU A 168 6.41 12.30 1.08
N THR A 169 7.61 11.73 1.25
CA THR A 169 7.96 10.88 2.42
C THR A 169 8.88 11.58 3.43
N GLY A 170 9.23 12.85 3.20
CA GLY A 170 10.13 13.61 4.08
C GLY A 170 11.62 13.26 3.94
N ASN A 171 12.00 12.46 2.95
CA ASN A 171 13.39 12.05 2.68
C ASN A 171 14.20 13.09 1.87
N VAL A 172 13.95 14.38 2.13
CA VAL A 172 14.45 15.50 1.32
C VAL A 172 15.97 15.58 1.29
N GLU A 173 16.63 15.35 2.43
CA GLU A 173 18.08 15.55 2.57
C GLU A 173 18.88 14.62 1.64
N ARG A 174 18.49 13.33 1.54
CA ARG A 174 19.15 12.35 0.66
C ARG A 174 19.02 12.77 -0.80
N MET A 175 17.80 13.11 -1.23
CA MET A 175 17.54 13.58 -2.58
C MET A 175 18.35 14.86 -2.91
N CYS A 176 18.37 15.84 -2.00
CA CYS A 176 19.07 17.10 -2.24
C CYS A 176 20.60 16.94 -2.28
N ARG A 177 21.19 16.08 -1.45
CA ARG A 177 22.61 15.73 -1.57
C ARG A 177 22.94 15.20 -2.96
N GLN A 178 22.13 14.26 -3.46
CA GLN A 178 22.34 13.68 -4.77
C GLN A 178 22.22 14.72 -5.89
N LEU A 179 21.17 15.57 -5.86
CA LEU A 179 20.97 16.60 -6.88
C LEU A 179 22.08 17.66 -6.89
N ASN A 180 22.56 18.06 -5.70
CA ASN A 180 23.62 19.06 -5.60
C ASN A 180 24.95 18.53 -6.13
N LEU A 181 25.22 17.22 -6.01
CA LEU A 181 26.38 16.57 -6.61
C LEU A 181 26.22 16.36 -8.13
N SER A 182 25.00 16.09 -8.60
CA SER A 182 24.70 15.75 -10.00
C SER A 182 23.58 16.61 -10.57
N ARG A 183 23.84 17.92 -10.73
CA ARG A 183 22.85 18.92 -11.14
C ARG A 183 22.17 18.67 -12.50
N HIS A 184 22.77 17.86 -13.36
CA HIS A 184 22.23 17.48 -14.68
C HIS A 184 21.11 16.41 -14.60
N GLN A 185 20.91 15.78 -13.43
CA GLN A 185 19.84 14.79 -13.22
C GLN A 185 18.43 15.38 -13.17
N SER A 186 18.30 16.71 -13.13
CA SER A 186 17.01 17.38 -13.16
C SER A 186 17.12 18.65 -13.97
N ASP A 187 16.08 18.96 -14.76
CA ASP A 187 15.91 20.26 -15.41
C ASP A 187 14.94 21.17 -14.63
N ASN A 188 14.47 20.71 -13.46
CA ASN A 188 13.61 21.49 -12.59
C ASN A 188 14.44 22.48 -11.77
N GLU A 189 14.52 23.73 -12.26
CA GLU A 189 15.26 24.81 -11.60
C GLU A 189 14.72 25.13 -10.20
N ALA A 190 13.41 25.02 -9.97
CA ALA A 190 12.81 25.24 -8.65
C ALA A 190 13.32 24.21 -7.63
N LEU A 191 13.40 22.94 -8.04
CA LEU A 191 13.95 21.86 -7.21
C LEU A 191 15.44 22.07 -6.94
N LYS A 192 16.22 22.55 -7.92
CA LYS A 192 17.64 22.87 -7.74
C LYS A 192 17.84 23.97 -6.70
N VAL A 193 17.05 25.04 -6.76
CA VAL A 193 17.08 26.12 -5.75
C VAL A 193 16.71 25.58 -4.38
N TYR A 194 15.59 24.86 -4.29
CA TYR A 194 15.13 24.23 -3.04
C TYR A 194 16.22 23.35 -2.42
N CYS A 195 16.86 22.49 -3.22
CA CYS A 195 17.90 21.60 -2.72
C CYS A 195 19.21 22.30 -2.37
N GLN A 196 19.55 23.39 -3.06
CA GLN A 196 20.68 24.23 -2.68
C GLN A 196 20.46 24.88 -1.31
N ALA A 197 19.23 25.28 -1.00
CA ALA A 197 18.86 25.84 0.31
C ALA A 197 18.87 24.79 1.43
N ARG A 198 18.42 23.56 1.15
CA ARG A 198 18.35 22.47 2.15
C ARG A 198 19.70 21.84 2.48
N VAL A 199 20.50 21.51 1.46
CA VAL A 199 21.77 20.77 1.64
C VAL A 199 22.90 21.38 0.80
N GLY A 200 23.09 22.69 0.94
CA GLY A 200 24.10 23.44 0.20
C GLY A 200 24.37 24.80 0.83
N SER A 201 24.65 25.80 -0.01
CA SER A 201 24.83 27.18 0.42
C SER A 201 23.53 27.97 0.26
N TRP A 202 22.96 28.41 1.37
CA TRP A 202 21.78 29.28 1.40
C TRP A 202 21.95 30.53 0.53
N ASN A 203 23.05 31.27 0.71
CA ASN A 203 23.35 32.47 -0.08
C ASN A 203 23.43 32.19 -1.59
N THR A 204 23.91 30.99 -1.96
CA THR A 204 23.94 30.57 -3.36
C THR A 204 22.54 30.23 -3.87
N ALA A 205 21.68 29.63 -3.04
CA ALA A 205 20.29 29.37 -3.38
C ALA A 205 19.53 30.67 -3.63
N GLU A 206 19.70 31.65 -2.74
CA GLU A 206 19.10 32.99 -2.85
C GLU A 206 19.56 33.72 -4.12
N LEU A 207 20.87 33.78 -4.39
CA LEU A 207 21.41 34.40 -5.61
C LEU A 207 20.86 33.73 -6.88
N ASN A 208 20.84 32.40 -6.90
CA ASN A 208 20.30 31.63 -8.02
C ASN A 208 18.79 31.88 -8.18
N PHE A 209 18.04 31.91 -7.08
CA PHE A 209 16.62 32.22 -7.09
C PHE A 209 16.34 33.57 -7.73
N PHE A 210 16.98 34.65 -7.28
CA PHE A 210 16.77 35.98 -7.86
C PHE A 210 17.13 36.03 -9.35
N THR A 211 18.22 35.37 -9.74
CA THR A 211 18.65 35.32 -11.14
C THR A 211 17.61 34.59 -12.01
N LEU A 212 17.20 33.39 -11.60
CA LEU A 212 16.25 32.55 -12.33
C LEU A 212 14.84 33.14 -12.35
N ASN A 213 14.41 33.74 -11.24
CA ASN A 213 13.12 34.42 -11.14
C ASN A 213 13.05 35.62 -12.11
N THR A 214 14.13 36.41 -12.18
CA THR A 214 14.24 37.52 -13.14
C THR A 214 14.16 37.05 -14.59
N LEU A 215 14.66 35.85 -14.88
CA LEU A 215 14.59 35.22 -16.20
C LEU A 215 13.24 34.53 -16.48
N GLY A 216 12.29 34.54 -15.53
CA GLY A 216 10.99 33.89 -15.68
C GLY A 216 11.05 32.36 -15.64
N ALA A 217 12.05 31.77 -14.97
CA ALA A 217 12.26 30.32 -14.93
C ALA A 217 11.23 29.55 -14.09
N PHE A 218 10.38 30.23 -13.32
CA PHE A 218 9.43 29.62 -12.40
C PHE A 218 7.97 30.01 -12.74
N PRO A 219 7.01 29.08 -12.62
CA PRO A 219 5.60 29.43 -12.55
C PRO A 219 5.33 30.40 -11.38
N PRO A 220 4.36 31.33 -11.48
CA PRO A 220 4.13 32.36 -10.47
C PRO A 220 3.94 31.81 -9.04
N THR A 221 3.15 30.76 -8.88
CA THR A 221 2.92 30.09 -7.59
C THR A 221 4.23 29.58 -6.97
N LEU A 222 5.07 28.90 -7.75
CA LEU A 222 6.34 28.36 -7.27
C LEU A 222 7.36 29.47 -6.98
N SER A 223 7.35 30.55 -7.77
CA SER A 223 8.19 31.73 -7.50
C SER A 223 7.89 32.33 -6.12
N SER A 224 6.62 32.59 -5.81
CA SER A 224 6.21 33.14 -4.52
C SER A 224 6.51 32.18 -3.36
N LEU A 225 6.30 30.88 -3.56
CA LEU A 225 6.58 29.85 -2.57
C LEU A 225 8.09 29.71 -2.28
N LEU A 226 8.93 29.74 -3.30
CA LEU A 226 10.39 29.71 -3.13
C LEU A 226 10.90 31.00 -2.47
N ALA A 227 10.31 32.15 -2.79
CA ALA A 227 10.64 33.40 -2.11
C ALA A 227 10.39 33.30 -0.61
N VAL A 228 9.22 32.79 -0.21
CA VAL A 228 8.88 32.56 1.21
C VAL A 228 9.76 31.49 1.86
N ASP A 229 10.14 30.45 1.12
CA ASP A 229 11.05 29.42 1.62
C ASP A 229 12.45 29.97 1.94
N LEU A 230 12.91 30.98 1.18
CA LEU A 230 14.20 31.66 1.36
C LEU A 230 14.13 32.90 2.26
N ASP A 231 12.95 33.48 2.43
CA ASP A 231 12.69 34.61 3.33
C ASP A 231 11.31 34.43 3.98
N PRO A 232 11.25 33.79 5.17
CA PRO A 232 9.99 33.53 5.87
C PRO A 232 9.20 34.78 6.24
N GLU A 233 9.81 35.97 6.28
CA GLU A 233 9.09 37.23 6.57
C GLU A 233 8.07 37.57 5.48
N LEU A 234 8.24 37.02 4.28
CA LEU A 234 7.30 37.22 3.17
C LEU A 234 5.99 36.44 3.33
N ALA A 235 5.93 35.47 4.25
CA ALA A 235 4.77 34.59 4.43
C ALA A 235 3.47 35.35 4.74
N ASP A 236 3.55 36.43 5.52
CA ASP A 236 2.38 37.24 5.90
C ASP A 236 1.68 37.91 4.70
N SER A 237 2.43 38.11 3.61
CA SER A 237 1.93 38.73 2.37
C SER A 237 1.59 37.71 1.28
N LEU A 238 1.75 36.42 1.55
CA LEU A 238 1.63 35.37 0.56
C LEU A 238 0.15 35.09 0.21
N GLY A 239 -0.27 35.57 -0.95
CA GLY A 239 -1.52 35.17 -1.61
C GLY A 239 -1.28 34.08 -2.65
N LEU A 240 -1.81 32.88 -2.43
CA LEU A 240 -1.74 31.77 -3.40
C LEU A 240 -3.12 31.48 -4.01
N PRO A 241 -3.17 31.06 -5.29
CA PRO A 241 -4.39 30.53 -5.85
C PRO A 241 -4.77 29.20 -5.19
N ASN A 242 -6.06 28.85 -5.31
CA ASN A 242 -6.56 27.53 -4.96
C ASN A 242 -5.81 26.45 -5.75
N VAL A 243 -5.60 25.31 -5.11
CA VAL A 243 -4.92 24.18 -5.72
C VAL A 243 -5.87 23.44 -6.66
N GLU A 244 -5.41 23.15 -7.87
CA GLU A 244 -6.03 22.14 -8.73
C GLU A 244 -5.46 20.75 -8.36
N PRO A 245 -6.28 19.81 -7.84
CA PRO A 245 -5.77 18.56 -7.25
C PRO A 245 -4.83 17.74 -8.16
N ASN A 246 -5.10 17.70 -9.46
CA ASN A 246 -4.33 16.91 -10.43
C ASN A 246 -3.10 17.65 -11.00
N GLN A 247 -2.94 18.94 -10.71
CA GLN A 247 -1.77 19.73 -11.13
C GLN A 247 -0.79 19.99 -9.98
N LEU A 248 -1.19 19.69 -8.74
CA LEU A 248 -0.34 19.87 -7.58
C LEU A 248 0.91 18.98 -7.69
N THR A 249 2.09 19.60 -7.61
CA THR A 249 3.37 18.88 -7.58
C THR A 249 3.79 18.58 -6.14
N ALA A 250 4.61 17.56 -5.92
CA ALA A 250 5.16 17.26 -4.60
C ALA A 250 5.99 18.41 -4.02
N LEU A 251 6.72 19.16 -4.87
CA LEU A 251 7.49 20.32 -4.44
C LEU A 251 6.57 21.46 -3.99
N GLU A 252 5.53 21.78 -4.77
CA GLU A 252 4.54 22.78 -4.37
C GLU A 252 3.83 22.39 -3.07
N PHE A 253 3.42 21.13 -2.93
CA PHE A 253 2.81 20.61 -1.71
C PHE A 253 3.70 20.83 -0.48
N GLN A 254 4.99 20.50 -0.58
CA GLN A 254 5.95 20.71 0.49
C GLN A 254 6.20 22.19 0.80
N LEU A 255 6.36 23.03 -0.23
CA LEU A 255 6.59 24.46 -0.05
C LEU A 255 5.37 25.15 0.58
N ARG A 256 4.15 24.77 0.18
CA ARG A 256 2.90 25.28 0.78
C ARG A 256 2.82 24.96 2.28
N ALA A 257 3.18 23.74 2.67
CA ALA A 257 3.26 23.36 4.08
C ALA A 257 4.32 24.18 4.83
N GLY A 258 5.51 24.38 4.25
CA GLY A 258 6.58 25.22 4.82
C GLY A 258 6.20 26.70 4.96
N ALA A 259 5.38 27.22 4.03
CA ALA A 259 4.86 28.58 4.06
C ALA A 259 3.65 28.78 5.00
N GLY A 260 3.27 27.76 5.78
CA GLY A 260 2.13 27.84 6.70
C GLY A 260 0.75 27.76 6.04
N GLN A 261 0.68 27.37 4.76
CA GLN A 261 -0.57 27.15 4.02
C GLN A 261 -0.68 25.69 3.54
N PRO A 262 -0.61 24.68 4.44
CA PRO A 262 -0.65 23.27 4.06
C PRO A 262 -1.93 22.92 3.30
N VAL A 263 -1.80 22.07 2.28
CA VAL A 263 -2.95 21.63 1.48
C VAL A 263 -3.60 20.42 2.15
N PRO A 264 -4.90 20.45 2.47
CA PRO A 264 -5.60 19.27 2.96
C PRO A 264 -5.55 18.14 1.93
N THR A 265 -5.24 16.91 2.34
CA THR A 265 -5.14 15.79 1.39
C THR A 265 -6.49 15.24 0.96
N GLN A 266 -7.58 15.63 1.63
CA GLN A 266 -8.96 15.25 1.29
C GLN A 266 -9.27 15.71 -0.14
N GLY A 267 -9.54 14.76 -1.03
CA GLY A 267 -9.80 15.03 -2.46
C GLY A 267 -8.55 15.19 -3.34
N LEU A 268 -7.34 15.11 -2.77
CA LEU A 268 -6.10 15.00 -3.54
C LEU A 268 -5.84 13.56 -3.99
N PRO A 269 -5.02 13.37 -5.05
CA PRO A 269 -4.53 12.04 -5.45
C PRO A 269 -3.87 11.27 -4.30
N LEU A 270 -3.94 9.94 -4.34
CA LEU A 270 -3.50 9.06 -3.25
C LEU A 270 -2.02 9.24 -2.86
N LYS A 271 -1.17 9.68 -3.79
CA LYS A 271 0.25 9.96 -3.52
C LYS A 271 0.50 10.97 -2.40
N PHE A 272 -0.45 11.89 -2.13
CA PHE A 272 -0.31 12.87 -1.05
C PHE A 272 -0.75 12.33 0.31
N VAL A 273 -1.60 11.30 0.34
CA VAL A 273 -2.23 10.80 1.57
C VAL A 273 -1.24 10.31 2.64
N PRO A 274 -0.08 9.70 2.31
CA PRO A 274 0.88 9.27 3.32
C PRO A 274 1.40 10.39 4.24
N SER A 275 1.39 11.66 3.82
CA SER A 275 1.80 12.78 4.70
C SER A 275 0.94 12.88 5.96
N ASP A 276 -0.33 12.50 5.84
CA ASP A 276 -1.32 12.59 6.91
C ASP A 276 -1.17 11.47 7.95
N LEU A 277 -0.36 10.44 7.67
CA LEU A 277 0.01 9.39 8.63
C LEU A 277 1.10 9.83 9.62
N SER A 278 1.68 11.02 9.42
CA SER A 278 2.72 11.58 10.31
C SER A 278 2.22 11.69 11.76
N PRO A 279 3.08 11.47 12.77
CA PRO A 279 2.77 11.75 14.17
C PRO A 279 2.36 13.21 14.45
N SER A 280 2.74 14.16 13.59
CA SER A 280 2.34 15.57 13.71
C SER A 280 0.89 15.82 13.32
N SER A 281 0.26 14.91 12.57
CA SER A 281 -1.14 15.00 12.17
C SER A 281 -2.07 14.64 13.33
N GLY A 282 -3.23 15.29 13.39
CA GLY A 282 -4.27 14.91 14.34
C GLY A 282 -4.77 13.49 14.08
N TRP A 283 -5.18 12.77 15.13
CA TRP A 283 -5.58 11.37 15.04
C TRP A 283 -6.73 11.12 14.04
N LYS A 284 -7.72 12.03 13.96
CA LYS A 284 -8.80 11.96 12.95
C LYS A 284 -8.23 11.93 11.52
N THR A 285 -7.27 12.81 11.23
CA THR A 285 -6.60 12.90 9.93
C THR A 285 -5.81 11.64 9.62
N GLN A 286 -5.10 11.10 10.60
CA GLN A 286 -4.39 9.82 10.45
C GLN A 286 -5.34 8.66 10.13
N ILE A 287 -6.52 8.58 10.78
CA ILE A 287 -7.52 7.55 10.49
C ILE A 287 -8.06 7.71 9.08
N GLU A 288 -8.46 8.91 8.67
CA GLU A 288 -8.98 9.16 7.31
C GLU A 288 -7.95 8.81 6.22
N ALA A 289 -6.67 9.10 6.47
CA ALA A 289 -5.58 8.71 5.60
C ALA A 289 -5.37 7.19 5.57
N ALA A 290 -5.39 6.55 6.75
CA ALA A 290 -5.26 5.10 6.86
C ALA A 290 -6.39 4.36 6.17
N GLU A 291 -7.63 4.85 6.29
CA GLU A 291 -8.79 4.30 5.59
C GLU A 291 -8.61 4.37 4.07
N ARG A 292 -8.22 5.53 3.54
CA ARG A 292 -8.04 5.73 2.09
C ARG A 292 -6.92 4.85 1.52
N LEU A 293 -5.82 4.69 2.25
CA LEU A 293 -4.69 3.85 1.83
C LEU A 293 -4.98 2.35 2.05
N GLY A 294 -5.69 2.00 3.11
CA GLY A 294 -6.08 0.62 3.43
C GLY A 294 -7.12 0.07 2.47
N ALA A 295 -8.09 0.88 2.05
CA ALA A 295 -9.10 0.52 1.06
C ALA A 295 -8.53 0.14 -0.31
N VAL A 296 -7.27 0.52 -0.59
CA VAL A 296 -6.57 0.25 -1.86
C VAL A 296 -5.36 -0.67 -1.68
N GLY A 297 -5.19 -1.26 -0.48
CA GLY A 297 -4.08 -2.16 -0.15
C GLY A 297 -2.71 -1.50 0.06
N SER A 298 -2.61 -0.17 -0.10
CA SER A 298 -1.33 0.57 0.06
C SER A 298 -0.88 0.75 1.51
N LEU A 299 -1.80 0.59 2.48
CA LEU A 299 -1.46 0.50 3.90
C LEU A 299 -1.70 -0.93 4.42
N PRO A 300 -0.74 -1.56 5.11
CA PRO A 300 -0.93 -2.88 5.71
C PRO A 300 -2.16 -2.93 6.64
N ALA A 301 -2.93 -4.00 6.53
CA ALA A 301 -4.14 -4.24 7.35
C ALA A 301 -3.89 -4.10 8.87
N ALA A 302 -2.75 -4.61 9.35
CA ALA A 302 -2.37 -4.50 10.76
C ALA A 302 -2.13 -3.03 11.18
N GLN A 303 -1.49 -2.22 10.34
CA GLN A 303 -1.28 -0.80 10.61
C GLN A 303 -2.60 -0.01 10.57
N LEU A 304 -3.51 -0.35 9.64
CA LEU A 304 -4.86 0.22 9.63
C LEU A 304 -5.58 -0.04 10.96
N LEU A 305 -5.59 -1.30 11.42
CA LEU A 305 -6.20 -1.67 12.70
C LEU A 305 -5.53 -0.96 13.88
N GLU A 306 -4.20 -0.87 13.90
CA GLU A 306 -3.45 -0.14 14.93
C GLU A 306 -3.86 1.34 15.01
N ARG A 307 -4.04 2.01 13.88
CA ARG A 307 -4.48 3.42 13.83
C ARG A 307 -5.88 3.63 14.41
N TYR A 308 -6.79 2.67 14.24
CA TYR A 308 -8.09 2.71 14.93
C TYR A 308 -7.95 2.52 16.44
N LYS A 309 -6.94 1.78 16.90
CA LYS A 309 -6.74 1.43 18.32
C LYS A 309 -5.87 2.43 19.09
N SER A 310 -5.27 3.42 18.43
CA SER A 310 -4.28 4.32 19.03
C SER A 310 -4.87 5.43 19.91
N GLY A 311 -6.18 5.44 20.17
CA GLY A 311 -6.83 6.50 20.94
C GLY A 311 -8.26 6.18 21.36
N GLN A 312 -8.90 7.15 22.01
CA GLN A 312 -10.30 7.08 22.44
C GLN A 312 -11.13 8.12 21.68
N PRO A 313 -12.28 7.74 21.08
CA PRO A 313 -13.06 8.64 20.23
C PRO A 313 -13.38 9.95 20.94
N SER A 314 -13.08 11.08 20.28
CA SER A 314 -13.19 12.41 20.89
C SER A 314 -14.56 13.05 20.75
N ALA A 315 -15.45 12.48 19.93
CA ALA A 315 -16.83 12.93 19.72
C ALA A 315 -17.69 11.77 19.18
N SER A 316 -18.97 12.03 18.91
CA SER A 316 -19.85 11.13 18.15
C SER A 316 -19.90 11.55 16.68
N GLY A 317 -20.26 10.62 15.79
CA GLY A 317 -20.47 10.90 14.37
C GLY A 317 -19.26 10.63 13.48
N GLY A 318 -19.54 10.16 12.26
CA GLY A 318 -18.58 10.13 11.15
C GLY A 318 -17.42 9.16 11.41
N VAL A 319 -16.19 9.69 11.49
CA VAL A 319 -14.98 8.89 11.77
C VAL A 319 -15.09 8.18 13.13
N TRP A 320 -15.69 8.83 14.12
CA TRP A 320 -15.73 8.29 15.48
C TRP A 320 -16.67 7.10 15.65
N ASP A 321 -17.77 7.06 14.90
CA ASP A 321 -18.65 5.88 14.89
C ASP A 321 -17.91 4.66 14.30
N ARG A 322 -17.08 4.89 13.29
CA ARG A 322 -16.22 3.85 12.70
C ARG A 322 -15.15 3.38 13.68
N VAL A 323 -14.49 4.30 14.38
CA VAL A 323 -13.54 3.96 15.46
C VAL A 323 -14.21 3.09 16.52
N ASN A 324 -15.39 3.49 17.01
CA ASN A 324 -16.13 2.71 18.00
C ASN A 324 -16.47 1.31 17.49
N ALA A 325 -16.97 1.19 16.27
CA ALA A 325 -17.32 -0.11 15.69
C ALA A 325 -16.10 -1.04 15.56
N VAL A 326 -14.95 -0.51 15.13
CA VAL A 326 -13.69 -1.29 15.03
C VAL A 326 -13.20 -1.69 16.42
N GLN A 327 -13.17 -0.78 17.38
CA GLN A 327 -12.68 -1.06 18.73
C GLN A 327 -13.57 -2.07 19.46
N ASN A 328 -14.89 -1.93 19.36
CA ASN A 328 -15.83 -2.87 19.97
C ASN A 328 -15.71 -4.26 19.35
N LEU A 329 -15.67 -4.34 18.01
CA LEU A 329 -15.49 -5.63 17.33
C LEU A 329 -14.14 -6.28 17.67
N ASP A 330 -13.05 -5.50 17.73
CA ASP A 330 -11.73 -6.01 18.11
C ASP A 330 -11.73 -6.61 19.54
N LEU A 331 -12.42 -5.96 20.48
CA LEU A 331 -12.61 -6.48 21.84
C LEU A 331 -13.44 -7.77 21.85
N THR A 332 -14.55 -7.82 21.09
CA THR A 332 -15.40 -9.01 21.02
C THR A 332 -14.69 -10.19 20.36
N LEU A 333 -13.95 -9.96 19.27
CA LEU A 333 -13.19 -10.99 18.57
C LEU A 333 -12.01 -11.55 19.40
N ALA A 334 -11.57 -10.84 20.45
CA ALA A 334 -10.49 -11.31 21.33
C ALA A 334 -10.91 -12.51 22.19
N ASP A 335 -12.21 -12.66 22.50
CA ASP A 335 -12.75 -13.76 23.30
C ASP A 335 -13.80 -14.56 22.49
N PRO A 336 -13.48 -15.78 22.02
CA PRO A 336 -14.39 -16.59 21.21
C PRO A 336 -15.64 -17.08 21.94
N ILE A 337 -15.78 -16.77 23.24
CA ILE A 337 -16.99 -17.05 24.02
C ILE A 337 -18.08 -15.98 23.76
N ILE A 338 -17.69 -14.76 23.41
CA ILE A 338 -18.62 -13.64 23.21
C ILE A 338 -19.17 -13.70 21.77
N ASP A 339 -20.49 -13.68 21.60
CA ASP A 339 -21.12 -13.65 20.29
C ASP A 339 -20.82 -12.33 19.57
N PRO A 340 -20.15 -12.33 18.38
CA PRO A 340 -19.77 -11.12 17.67
C PRO A 340 -20.86 -10.55 16.76
N SER A 341 -22.05 -11.16 16.69
CA SER A 341 -23.08 -10.85 15.68
C SER A 341 -23.47 -9.37 15.63
N ASP A 342 -23.71 -8.74 16.80
CA ASP A 342 -24.15 -7.34 16.88
C ASP A 342 -23.02 -6.37 16.49
N GLU A 343 -21.80 -6.57 17.01
CA GLU A 343 -20.64 -5.76 16.64
C GLU A 343 -20.25 -5.93 15.17
N LEU A 344 -20.37 -7.14 14.62
CA LEU A 344 -20.16 -7.43 13.21
C LEU A 344 -21.16 -6.69 12.33
N LEU A 345 -22.45 -6.69 12.68
CA LEU A 345 -23.47 -5.94 11.94
C LEU A 345 -23.20 -4.43 11.95
N ALA A 346 -22.84 -3.87 13.12
CA ALA A 346 -22.50 -2.47 13.26
C ALA A 346 -21.26 -2.09 12.42
N PHE A 347 -20.19 -2.89 12.53
CA PHE A 347 -18.98 -2.76 11.72
C PHE A 347 -19.28 -2.82 10.22
N TRP A 348 -19.97 -3.88 9.80
CA TRP A 348 -20.26 -4.16 8.40
C TRP A 348 -21.03 -3.00 7.77
N THR A 349 -22.06 -2.50 8.45
CA THR A 349 -22.89 -1.38 7.98
C THR A 349 -22.07 -0.10 7.73
N LEU A 350 -21.09 0.20 8.58
CA LEU A 350 -20.28 1.42 8.49
C LEU A 350 -19.12 1.31 7.50
N MET A 351 -18.58 0.11 7.29
CA MET A 351 -17.35 -0.12 6.52
C MET A 351 -17.60 -0.54 5.07
N ARG A 352 -18.79 -1.10 4.79
CA ARG A 352 -19.17 -1.65 3.48
C ARG A 352 -18.83 -0.71 2.32
N ALA A 353 -19.48 0.45 2.30
CA ALA A 353 -19.38 1.45 1.23
C ALA A 353 -18.02 2.18 1.19
N ARG A 354 -17.11 1.87 2.12
CA ARG A 354 -15.77 2.48 2.20
C ARG A 354 -14.66 1.53 1.75
N GLY A 355 -15.01 0.28 1.39
CA GLY A 355 -14.02 -0.74 1.02
C GLY A 355 -13.14 -1.19 2.19
N LEU A 356 -13.59 -1.01 3.45
CA LEU A 356 -12.78 -1.31 4.64
C LEU A 356 -13.07 -2.68 5.25
N VAL A 357 -14.10 -3.36 4.78
CA VAL A 357 -14.49 -4.70 5.25
C VAL A 357 -13.34 -5.70 5.05
N ALA A 358 -12.85 -5.85 3.82
CA ALA A 358 -11.80 -6.84 3.54
C ALA A 358 -10.44 -6.51 4.16
N PRO A 359 -9.93 -5.25 4.11
CA PRO A 359 -8.68 -4.90 4.80
C PRO A 359 -8.73 -5.21 6.31
N LEU A 360 -9.86 -5.02 6.98
CA LEU A 360 -9.97 -5.31 8.40
C LEU A 360 -10.26 -6.81 8.67
N ALA A 361 -10.95 -7.52 7.77
CA ALA A 361 -11.00 -8.99 7.81
C ALA A 361 -9.59 -9.61 7.71
N HIS A 362 -8.71 -9.04 6.88
CA HIS A 362 -7.30 -9.42 6.84
C HIS A 362 -6.60 -9.17 8.18
N ALA A 363 -6.83 -8.02 8.82
CA ALA A 363 -6.22 -7.69 10.11
C ALA A 363 -6.66 -8.65 11.23
N TRP A 364 -7.93 -9.07 11.21
CA TRP A 364 -8.52 -9.97 12.21
C TRP A 364 -8.45 -11.46 11.84
N SER A 365 -7.71 -11.86 10.80
CA SER A 365 -7.74 -13.23 10.27
C SER A 365 -7.54 -14.32 11.36
N PRO A 366 -6.55 -14.23 12.27
CA PRO A 366 -6.38 -15.25 13.31
C PRO A 366 -7.50 -15.28 14.36
N MET A 367 -8.19 -14.15 14.58
CA MET A 367 -9.29 -14.07 15.55
C MET A 367 -10.58 -14.59 14.96
N LEU A 368 -10.90 -14.20 13.71
CA LEU A 368 -12.10 -14.64 13.00
C LEU A 368 -12.18 -16.17 12.91
N MET A 369 -11.07 -16.86 12.66
CA MET A 369 -11.07 -18.33 12.52
C MET A 369 -11.27 -19.09 13.84
N LYS A 370 -11.33 -18.42 14.99
CA LYS A 370 -11.66 -19.04 16.28
C LYS A 370 -13.16 -19.26 16.47
N PHE A 371 -13.99 -18.59 15.67
CA PHE A 371 -15.45 -18.66 15.74
C PHE A 371 -15.98 -19.71 14.78
N ASP A 372 -17.01 -20.45 15.22
CA ASP A 372 -17.67 -21.43 14.38
C ASP A 372 -18.77 -20.78 13.54
N ALA A 373 -18.46 -20.48 12.27
CA ALA A 373 -19.47 -20.01 11.32
C ALA A 373 -20.15 -21.14 10.54
N SER A 374 -19.92 -22.42 10.90
CA SER A 374 -20.54 -23.56 10.21
C SER A 374 -22.05 -23.66 10.44
N GLY A 375 -22.56 -22.99 11.48
CA GLY A 375 -23.99 -22.81 11.73
C GLY A 375 -24.66 -21.84 10.74
N ALA A 376 -25.90 -22.12 10.37
CA ALA A 376 -26.69 -21.35 9.40
C ALA A 376 -27.14 -19.94 9.86
N GLY A 377 -26.54 -19.39 10.92
CA GLY A 377 -27.06 -18.21 11.64
C GLY A 377 -26.30 -16.89 11.41
N ASP A 378 -24.99 -16.92 11.14
CA ASP A 378 -24.18 -15.69 11.04
C ASP A 378 -23.49 -15.55 9.67
N ASP A 379 -24.22 -14.94 8.73
CA ASP A 379 -23.75 -14.72 7.37
C ASP A 379 -22.68 -13.62 7.28
N ILE A 380 -22.64 -12.67 8.23
CA ILE A 380 -21.61 -11.62 8.25
C ILE A 380 -20.29 -12.22 8.74
N LEU A 381 -20.30 -12.99 9.84
CA LEU A 381 -19.11 -13.70 10.31
C LEU A 381 -18.55 -14.63 9.23
N PHE A 382 -19.42 -15.40 8.57
CA PHE A 382 -19.01 -16.27 7.46
C PHE A 382 -18.33 -15.49 6.34
N GLN A 383 -18.93 -14.39 5.87
CA GLN A 383 -18.33 -13.55 4.82
C GLN A 383 -17.01 -12.92 5.27
N MET A 384 -16.90 -12.47 6.52
CA MET A 384 -15.65 -11.95 7.09
C MET A 384 -14.55 -13.01 7.13
N GLN A 385 -14.86 -14.26 7.47
CA GLN A 385 -13.91 -15.37 7.44
C GLN A 385 -13.48 -15.74 6.02
N VAL A 386 -14.40 -15.70 5.04
CA VAL A 386 -14.08 -15.91 3.62
C VAL A 386 -13.16 -14.83 3.07
N LEU A 387 -13.41 -13.56 3.45
CA LEU A 387 -12.53 -12.44 3.11
C LEU A 387 -11.22 -12.43 3.90
N SER A 388 -11.07 -13.27 4.92
CA SER A 388 -9.85 -13.36 5.71
C SER A 388 -8.75 -14.09 4.95
N ARG A 389 -7.49 -13.78 5.25
CA ARG A 389 -6.32 -14.44 4.62
C ARG A 389 -6.14 -15.87 5.06
N SER A 390 -6.79 -16.24 6.16
CA SER A 390 -6.76 -17.58 6.73
C SER A 390 -7.97 -18.40 6.32
N ASN A 391 -8.75 -17.96 5.32
CA ASN A 391 -9.88 -18.71 4.78
C ASN A 391 -9.49 -20.17 4.49
N ALA A 392 -10.16 -21.08 5.18
CA ALA A 392 -9.94 -22.53 5.08
C ALA A 392 -11.17 -23.26 4.56
N PHE A 393 -12.19 -22.54 4.08
CA PHE A 393 -13.41 -23.16 3.58
C PHE A 393 -13.22 -23.77 2.21
N ASN A 394 -13.85 -24.93 1.98
CA ASN A 394 -13.86 -25.56 0.66
C ASN A 394 -14.60 -24.67 -0.35
N PHE A 395 -14.04 -24.53 -1.55
CA PHE A 395 -14.53 -23.60 -2.56
C PHE A 395 -16.00 -23.81 -2.95
N GLU A 396 -16.41 -25.03 -3.35
CA GLU A 396 -17.77 -25.25 -3.86
C GLU A 396 -18.88 -25.03 -2.80
N PRO A 397 -18.78 -25.58 -1.55
CA PRO A 397 -19.77 -25.28 -0.51
C PRO A 397 -19.84 -23.79 -0.17
N THR A 398 -18.70 -23.11 -0.21
CA THR A 398 -18.61 -21.67 0.08
C THR A 398 -19.33 -20.87 -1.00
N MET A 399 -19.06 -21.14 -2.28
CA MET A 399 -19.78 -20.53 -3.41
C MET A 399 -21.28 -20.78 -3.34
N ALA A 400 -21.71 -22.01 -3.00
CA ALA A 400 -23.12 -22.34 -2.86
C ALA A 400 -23.79 -21.57 -1.70
N ARG A 401 -23.08 -21.37 -0.58
CA ARG A 401 -23.58 -20.53 0.53
C ARG A 401 -23.64 -19.06 0.12
N LEU A 402 -22.61 -18.53 -0.52
CA LEU A 402 -22.58 -17.14 -1.00
C LEU A 402 -23.68 -16.87 -2.03
N ARG A 403 -24.02 -17.81 -2.92
CA ARG A 403 -25.18 -17.68 -3.82
C ARG A 403 -26.50 -17.53 -3.08
N ARG A 404 -26.66 -18.18 -1.92
CA ARG A 404 -27.87 -18.05 -1.09
C ARG A 404 -27.92 -16.70 -0.37
N ILE A 405 -26.77 -16.20 0.07
CA ILE A 405 -26.64 -14.90 0.75
C ILE A 405 -26.87 -13.75 -0.25
N ASN A 406 -26.24 -13.83 -1.42
CA ASN A 406 -26.23 -12.80 -2.46
C ASN A 406 -26.81 -13.33 -3.79
N PRO A 407 -28.12 -13.67 -3.86
CA PRO A 407 -28.72 -14.32 -5.03
C PRO A 407 -28.78 -13.44 -6.29
N HIS A 408 -28.60 -12.14 -6.13
CA HIS A 408 -28.60 -11.18 -7.24
C HIS A 408 -27.26 -11.14 -7.99
N ILE A 409 -26.15 -11.52 -7.34
CA ILE A 409 -24.82 -11.54 -7.94
C ILE A 409 -24.66 -12.80 -8.79
N LEU A 410 -24.21 -12.64 -10.04
CA LEU A 410 -24.09 -13.74 -11.01
C LEU A 410 -25.42 -14.47 -11.24
N SER A 411 -26.54 -13.74 -11.24
CA SER A 411 -27.89 -14.31 -11.27
C SER A 411 -28.10 -15.27 -12.46
N GLU A 412 -27.55 -14.94 -13.63
CA GLU A 412 -27.62 -15.76 -14.84
C GLU A 412 -26.34 -16.57 -15.10
N ASN A 413 -25.21 -16.15 -14.52
CA ASN A 413 -23.89 -16.66 -14.87
C ASN A 413 -23.21 -17.50 -13.78
N PHE A 414 -23.82 -17.68 -12.60
CA PHE A 414 -23.22 -18.46 -11.50
C PHE A 414 -22.88 -19.89 -11.93
N ASP A 415 -23.81 -20.60 -12.57
CA ASP A 415 -23.59 -21.98 -12.99
C ASP A 415 -22.51 -22.07 -14.08
N ARG A 416 -22.39 -21.02 -14.90
CA ARG A 416 -21.33 -20.89 -15.91
C ARG A 416 -19.96 -20.67 -15.27
N LEU A 417 -19.87 -19.81 -14.26
CA LEU A 417 -18.65 -19.61 -13.48
C LEU A 417 -18.23 -20.91 -12.76
N MET A 418 -19.16 -21.61 -12.12
CA MET A 418 -18.85 -22.89 -11.46
C MET A 418 -18.41 -23.96 -12.47
N ALA A 419 -19.03 -24.00 -13.65
CA ALA A 419 -18.61 -24.90 -14.72
C ALA A 419 -17.20 -24.59 -15.24
N GLU A 420 -16.75 -23.33 -15.20
CA GLU A 420 -15.38 -22.96 -15.56
C GLU A 420 -14.37 -23.70 -14.67
N PHE A 421 -14.55 -23.68 -13.34
CA PHE A 421 -13.64 -24.36 -12.40
C PHE A 421 -13.56 -25.89 -12.56
N ASN A 422 -14.62 -26.50 -13.11
CA ASN A 422 -14.70 -27.95 -13.34
C ASN A 422 -14.17 -28.40 -14.70
N GLN A 423 -13.94 -27.47 -15.63
CA GLN A 423 -13.39 -27.78 -16.94
C GLN A 423 -11.86 -27.94 -16.89
N GLU A 424 -11.34 -28.82 -17.74
CA GLU A 424 -9.89 -28.89 -18.00
C GLU A 424 -9.39 -27.56 -18.58
N ILE A 425 -8.21 -27.13 -18.14
CA ILE A 425 -7.60 -25.88 -18.61
C ILE A 425 -7.22 -26.07 -20.09
N PRO A 426 -7.83 -25.33 -21.04
CA PRO A 426 -7.67 -25.61 -22.47
C PRO A 426 -6.24 -25.41 -22.98
N ALA A 427 -5.53 -24.41 -22.44
CA ALA A 427 -4.14 -24.10 -22.74
C ALA A 427 -3.50 -23.39 -21.54
N SER A 428 -2.26 -23.77 -21.21
CA SER A 428 -1.47 -23.03 -20.22
C SER A 428 -0.98 -21.73 -20.83
N LEU A 429 -1.10 -20.65 -20.07
CA LEU A 429 -0.56 -19.33 -20.39
C LEU A 429 0.65 -19.04 -19.50
N PRO A 430 1.67 -18.35 -20.01
CA PRO A 430 2.78 -17.89 -19.18
C PRO A 430 2.27 -16.84 -18.17
N PHE A 431 2.67 -16.97 -16.91
CA PHE A 431 2.37 -15.99 -15.87
C PHE A 431 3.30 -14.77 -16.00
N HIS A 432 2.92 -13.86 -16.89
CA HIS A 432 3.64 -12.64 -17.23
C HIS A 432 2.69 -11.42 -17.16
N SER A 433 3.28 -10.22 -17.26
CA SER A 433 2.59 -8.97 -17.03
C SER A 433 1.40 -8.72 -17.97
N ALA A 434 1.50 -9.06 -19.26
CA ALA A 434 0.39 -8.84 -20.20
C ALA A 434 -0.87 -9.63 -19.83
N ASN A 435 -0.70 -10.92 -19.50
CA ASN A 435 -1.81 -11.80 -19.15
C ASN A 435 -2.42 -11.42 -17.80
N MET A 436 -1.57 -11.12 -16.81
CA MET A 436 -2.01 -10.69 -15.48
C MET A 436 -2.78 -9.38 -15.55
N LEU A 437 -2.26 -8.35 -16.22
CA LEU A 437 -2.91 -7.05 -16.34
C LEU A 437 -4.21 -7.11 -17.14
N ARG A 438 -4.28 -7.96 -18.19
CA ARG A 438 -5.52 -8.23 -18.92
C ARG A 438 -6.58 -8.85 -18.01
N ALA A 439 -6.21 -9.88 -17.24
CA ALA A 439 -7.13 -10.55 -16.32
C ALA A 439 -7.62 -9.59 -15.22
N THR A 440 -6.74 -8.72 -14.70
CA THR A 440 -7.12 -7.66 -13.76
C THR A 440 -8.11 -6.66 -14.36
N GLY A 441 -7.89 -6.23 -15.61
CA GLY A 441 -8.84 -5.34 -16.31
C GLY A 441 -10.24 -5.96 -16.44
N LEU A 442 -10.31 -7.25 -16.78
CA LEU A 442 -11.57 -7.99 -16.90
C LEU A 442 -12.32 -8.15 -15.56
N ILE A 443 -11.61 -8.19 -14.42
CA ILE A 443 -12.26 -8.13 -13.10
C ILE A 443 -13.00 -6.81 -12.91
N THR A 444 -12.36 -5.70 -13.29
CA THR A 444 -12.99 -4.37 -13.21
C THR A 444 -14.25 -4.32 -14.07
N ASP A 445 -14.18 -4.78 -15.32
CA ASP A 445 -15.35 -4.86 -16.20
C ASP A 445 -16.47 -5.71 -15.57
N GLY A 446 -16.10 -6.81 -14.91
CA GLY A 446 -17.02 -7.66 -14.14
C GLY A 446 -17.73 -6.92 -13.02
N LEU A 447 -17.01 -6.12 -12.26
CA LEU A 447 -17.56 -5.30 -11.17
C LEU A 447 -18.41 -4.13 -11.67
N GLU A 448 -18.23 -3.70 -12.91
CA GLU A 448 -19.08 -2.72 -13.59
C GLU A 448 -20.34 -3.35 -14.24
N GLY A 449 -20.55 -4.66 -14.04
CA GLY A 449 -21.75 -5.38 -14.44
C GLY A 449 -21.57 -6.34 -15.61
N ASN A 450 -20.38 -6.42 -16.22
CA ASN A 450 -20.10 -7.40 -17.27
C ASN A 450 -19.68 -8.75 -16.66
N GLU A 451 -20.64 -9.50 -16.13
CA GLU A 451 -20.39 -10.79 -15.46
C GLU A 451 -19.61 -11.80 -16.32
N LEU A 452 -19.69 -11.72 -17.65
CA LEU A 452 -18.91 -12.59 -18.55
C LEU A 452 -17.41 -12.26 -18.53
N ALA A 453 -17.04 -10.99 -18.32
CA ALA A 453 -15.65 -10.59 -18.17
C ALA A 453 -15.02 -11.21 -16.91
N LEU A 454 -15.78 -11.36 -15.82
CA LEU A 454 -15.30 -12.07 -14.62
C LEU A 454 -14.95 -13.54 -14.94
N ILE A 455 -15.81 -14.23 -15.71
CA ILE A 455 -15.56 -15.63 -16.09
C ILE A 455 -14.30 -15.73 -16.96
N GLU A 456 -14.12 -14.79 -17.90
CA GLU A 456 -12.91 -14.72 -18.71
C GLU A 456 -11.66 -14.45 -17.84
N ALA A 457 -11.76 -13.54 -16.86
CA ALA A 457 -10.67 -13.26 -15.93
C ALA A 457 -10.27 -14.51 -15.13
N VAL A 458 -11.27 -15.24 -14.59
CA VAL A 458 -11.08 -16.49 -13.86
C VAL A 458 -10.40 -17.55 -14.75
N ALA A 459 -10.85 -17.70 -15.99
CA ALA A 459 -10.25 -18.61 -16.94
C ALA A 459 -8.76 -18.25 -17.21
N LEU A 460 -8.45 -16.96 -17.37
CA LEU A 460 -7.08 -16.49 -17.57
C LEU A 460 -6.18 -16.76 -16.35
N PHE A 461 -6.64 -16.49 -15.13
CA PHE A 461 -5.87 -16.80 -13.92
C PHE A 461 -5.61 -18.30 -13.78
N ARG A 462 -6.62 -19.15 -14.05
CA ARG A 462 -6.46 -20.60 -14.07
C ARG A 462 -5.46 -21.06 -15.12
N ALA A 463 -5.52 -20.50 -16.33
CA ALA A 463 -4.58 -20.80 -17.41
C ALA A 463 -3.13 -20.43 -17.07
N MET A 464 -2.91 -19.40 -16.25
CA MET A 464 -1.60 -19.02 -15.70
C MET A 464 -1.14 -19.88 -14.52
N GLY A 465 -1.91 -20.91 -14.13
CA GLY A 465 -1.60 -21.76 -12.97
C GLY A 465 -2.03 -21.17 -11.62
N LEU A 466 -2.76 -20.06 -11.62
CA LEU A 466 -3.19 -19.33 -10.42
C LEU A 466 -4.62 -19.72 -9.99
N THR A 467 -4.95 -21.01 -10.01
CA THR A 467 -6.30 -21.51 -9.66
C THR A 467 -6.74 -21.14 -8.25
N PRO A 468 -5.90 -21.24 -7.19
CA PRO A 468 -6.29 -20.80 -5.85
C PRO A 468 -6.65 -19.31 -5.78
N LEU A 469 -5.91 -18.47 -6.51
CA LEU A 469 -6.22 -17.05 -6.64
C LEU A 469 -7.54 -16.84 -7.38
N ALA A 470 -7.77 -17.55 -8.48
CA ALA A 470 -9.03 -17.46 -9.23
C ALA A 470 -10.25 -17.85 -8.36
N GLN A 471 -10.11 -18.86 -7.50
CA GLN A 471 -11.12 -19.23 -6.51
C GLN A 471 -11.36 -18.10 -5.51
N GLN A 472 -10.31 -17.53 -4.93
CA GLN A 472 -10.43 -16.42 -3.99
C GLN A 472 -11.08 -15.20 -4.64
N LEU A 473 -10.74 -14.87 -5.90
CA LEU A 473 -11.35 -13.78 -6.65
C LEU A 473 -12.86 -14.01 -6.87
N ALA A 474 -13.28 -15.23 -7.18
CA ALA A 474 -14.70 -15.56 -7.30
C ALA A 474 -15.44 -15.39 -5.96
N LEU A 475 -14.82 -15.81 -4.85
CA LEU A 475 -15.37 -15.62 -3.50
C LEU A 475 -15.50 -14.15 -3.13
N GLU A 476 -14.44 -13.37 -3.36
CA GLU A 476 -14.42 -11.93 -3.13
C GLU A 476 -15.46 -11.22 -3.99
N PHE A 477 -15.59 -11.58 -5.27
CA PHE A 477 -16.60 -11.01 -6.15
C PHE A 477 -18.02 -11.24 -5.61
N MET A 478 -18.32 -12.46 -5.16
CA MET A 478 -19.63 -12.80 -4.58
C MET A 478 -19.97 -12.00 -3.31
N ILE A 479 -18.98 -11.40 -2.63
CA ILE A 479 -19.18 -10.62 -1.41
C ILE A 479 -19.11 -9.11 -1.67
N LEU A 480 -18.16 -8.68 -2.50
CA LEU A 480 -17.80 -7.27 -2.68
C LEU A 480 -18.47 -6.57 -3.87
N ALA A 481 -19.03 -7.32 -4.84
CA ALA A 481 -19.61 -6.73 -6.05
C ALA A 481 -20.79 -5.78 -5.78
N ASP A 482 -21.61 -6.04 -4.75
CA ASP A 482 -22.78 -5.21 -4.38
C ASP A 482 -22.42 -4.04 -3.44
N MET A 483 -21.13 -3.88 -3.11
CA MET A 483 -20.68 -2.91 -2.11
C MET A 483 -20.22 -1.58 -2.71
N ARG A 484 -20.34 -1.44 -4.03
CA ARG A 484 -20.02 -0.25 -4.83
C ARG A 484 -21.30 0.30 -5.45
#